data_AF-A0A7C4GPQ2-F1
#
_entry.id   AF-A0A7C4GPQ2-F1
#
_cell.length_a   1.000
_cell.length_b   1.000
_cell.length_c   1.000
_cell.angle_alpha   90.00
_cell.angle_beta   90.00
_cell.angle_gamma   90.00
#
_symmetry.space_group_name_H-M   'P 1'
#
loop_
_entity.id
_entity.type
_entity.pdbx_description
1 polymer ?
#
loop_
_entity_poly.entity_id
_entity_poly.type
_entity_poly.pdbx_seq_one_letter_code
_entity_poly.pdbx_strand_id
1 'polypeptide(L)'
;MRIDFSFPQRSPFPLAQGDLVHHKISAYIFTMGFKISVILGALLLIAGFIVGCNLFKPVSLGIAYINAPIQVSVGQQFVLEVGIRYSTVASAEVLIQVYEHAGPLLAQEARLFQGTGVAVLQFYLTAPSTVRYWQLNVHLFRRDVNSQNWIQLEIKSVVINVQSVVQPSQFYYLFPPVVHLTPGERSVHPIKIIDDSGREIRPSNVVFHVYSDLVSISSDGYITALRQERVREHGASITATIEGQPAANSVTVRVLTTRYDFAFGWITTEHTALYYPVRVKGENIESYVMKFEIPRINELAYTVQHSIIRTIPYDGARQIFAIEFGEGDENSPCGLAGNPIRLGWNITGGEWSNCFLVPFLPPRSPQWTVFYHELGHNFTLENSTFSDMFDYILQEYGEGLATALGLMTIETILREGRINNDTRASLELLYNRDVQNFLTKYERWVKSHIPFSNLSQLERNDIVDGIFFYWASKVNDFGVRFFKVFWPQNNLAVYSIIRKLRNDEDRHTLFAALVSAAVRQDLLTVFRDSYGFPVNTNLFYEAYNAFLNLME
;
A
#
# COMPACT_ATOMS: atom_id res chain seq x y z
N MET A 1 53.53 -3.93 -27.29
CA MET A 1 54.53 -4.25 -26.24
C MET A 1 53.82 -4.41 -24.91
N ARG A 2 53.46 -5.63 -24.54
CA ARG A 2 53.33 -6.17 -23.18
C ARG A 2 53.09 -7.68 -23.34
N ILE A 3 53.89 -8.47 -22.65
CA ILE A 3 53.98 -9.93 -22.72
C ILE A 3 53.51 -10.51 -21.39
N ASP A 4 52.92 -11.70 -21.51
CA ASP A 4 52.23 -12.56 -20.56
C ASP A 4 53.04 -13.20 -19.42
N PHE A 5 52.24 -13.75 -18.49
CA PHE A 5 52.51 -14.70 -17.41
C PHE A 5 53.02 -16.08 -17.88
N SER A 6 53.69 -16.83 -16.99
CA SER A 6 53.36 -18.24 -16.63
C SER A 6 54.33 -18.90 -15.62
N PHE A 7 53.79 -19.84 -14.82
CA PHE A 7 54.41 -20.68 -13.76
C PHE A 7 55.18 -21.90 -14.35
N PRO A 8 55.99 -22.69 -13.57
CA PRO A 8 55.48 -23.89 -12.86
C PRO A 8 56.22 -24.37 -11.56
N GLN A 9 55.58 -25.40 -10.98
CA GLN A 9 55.74 -26.27 -9.80
C GLN A 9 57.07 -27.05 -9.51
N ARG A 10 57.16 -27.50 -8.23
CA ARG A 10 57.50 -28.84 -7.64
C ARG A 10 58.78 -29.03 -6.78
N SER A 11 58.60 -29.89 -5.78
CA SER A 11 59.32 -30.24 -4.51
C SER A 11 60.48 -31.27 -4.68
N PRO A 12 61.27 -31.71 -3.63
CA PRO A 12 60.81 -32.56 -2.49
C PRO A 12 61.53 -32.40 -1.10
N PHE A 13 60.92 -33.02 -0.07
CA PHE A 13 61.39 -33.37 1.30
C PHE A 13 62.51 -34.47 1.30
N PRO A 14 63.17 -34.96 2.41
CA PRO A 14 62.61 -35.23 3.77
C PRO A 14 63.52 -35.22 5.06
N LEU A 15 62.81 -35.26 6.21
CA LEU A 15 62.97 -35.93 7.54
C LEU A 15 64.29 -36.56 8.06
N ALA A 16 64.56 -36.39 9.39
CA ALA A 16 64.88 -37.44 10.43
C ALA A 16 65.38 -36.76 11.74
N GLN A 17 64.72 -36.87 12.92
CA GLN A 17 64.80 -37.92 13.99
C GLN A 17 66.06 -37.91 14.89
N GLY A 18 65.86 -37.95 16.23
CA GLY A 18 66.76 -38.68 17.16
C GLY A 18 67.26 -37.99 18.45
N ASP A 19 66.42 -37.97 19.49
CA ASP A 19 66.63 -38.27 20.93
C ASP A 19 67.99 -38.35 21.68
N LEU A 20 67.94 -37.86 22.95
CA LEU A 20 68.51 -38.35 24.25
C LEU A 20 70.07 -38.39 24.39
N VAL A 21 70.77 -38.03 25.50
CA VAL A 21 70.47 -38.10 26.95
C VAL A 21 71.57 -37.42 27.83
N HIS A 22 71.17 -36.92 29.02
CA HIS A 22 71.90 -36.65 30.30
C HIS A 22 73.15 -35.73 30.35
N HIS A 23 73.34 -34.80 31.32
CA HIS A 23 73.23 -34.95 32.78
C HIS A 23 73.37 -33.60 33.56
N LYS A 24 72.86 -33.59 34.81
CA LYS A 24 73.15 -32.72 35.99
C LYS A 24 72.39 -31.37 36.10
N ILE A 25 71.36 -31.22 36.95
CA ILE A 25 71.20 -31.29 38.43
C ILE A 25 71.17 -29.88 39.07
N SER A 26 70.12 -29.66 39.87
CA SER A 26 69.95 -28.67 40.96
C SER A 26 69.75 -27.20 40.61
N ALA A 27 68.48 -26.79 40.44
CA ALA A 27 67.91 -25.54 40.96
C ALA A 27 66.44 -25.34 40.50
N TYR A 28 65.49 -26.18 40.93
CA TYR A 28 64.09 -26.05 40.48
C TYR A 28 63.07 -26.46 41.55
N ILE A 29 63.16 -25.92 42.76
CA ILE A 29 62.05 -26.05 43.73
C ILE A 29 61.65 -24.70 44.38
N PHE A 30 62.47 -23.65 44.33
CA PHE A 30 62.13 -22.38 45.02
C PHE A 30 61.49 -21.29 44.15
N THR A 31 61.42 -21.45 42.82
CA THR A 31 60.92 -20.40 41.90
C THR A 31 59.54 -20.66 41.30
N MET A 32 58.93 -21.84 41.51
CA MET A 32 57.59 -22.14 40.99
C MET A 32 56.45 -21.71 41.92
N GLY A 33 56.66 -21.66 43.25
CA GLY A 33 55.64 -21.21 44.20
C GLY A 33 55.32 -19.71 44.12
N PHE A 34 56.29 -18.91 43.65
CA PHE A 34 56.13 -17.45 43.54
C PHE A 34 55.50 -17.03 42.20
N LYS A 35 55.71 -17.78 41.11
CA LYS A 35 55.11 -17.46 39.80
C LYS A 35 53.63 -17.83 39.69
N ILE A 36 53.18 -18.90 40.37
CA ILE A 36 51.77 -19.29 40.34
C ILE A 36 50.90 -18.32 41.16
N SER A 37 51.42 -17.78 42.27
CA SER A 37 50.69 -16.81 43.11
C SER A 37 50.53 -15.44 42.44
N VAL A 38 51.52 -15.00 41.65
CA VAL A 38 51.44 -13.74 40.88
C VAL A 38 50.53 -13.86 39.66
N ILE A 39 50.50 -15.03 39.01
CA ILE A 39 49.61 -15.28 37.86
C ILE A 39 48.16 -15.47 38.30
N LEU A 40 47.88 -16.16 39.42
CA LEU A 40 46.53 -16.22 40.00
C LEU A 40 46.06 -14.85 40.53
N GLY A 41 46.95 -14.06 41.13
CA GLY A 41 46.65 -12.70 41.56
C GLY A 41 46.30 -11.76 40.38
N ALA A 42 47.03 -11.87 39.26
CA ALA A 42 46.74 -11.12 38.04
C ALA A 42 45.45 -11.58 37.34
N LEU A 43 45.16 -12.89 37.32
CA LEU A 43 43.90 -13.42 36.77
C LEU A 43 42.68 -13.06 37.63
N LEU A 44 42.82 -12.97 38.97
CA LEU A 44 41.76 -12.48 39.86
C LEU A 44 41.55 -10.97 39.76
N LEU A 45 42.61 -10.19 39.52
CA LEU A 45 42.50 -8.76 39.23
C LEU A 45 41.86 -8.49 37.86
N ILE A 46 42.17 -9.29 36.83
CA ILE A 46 41.54 -9.18 35.50
C ILE A 46 40.09 -9.69 35.51
N ALA A 47 39.78 -10.76 36.24
CA ALA A 47 38.40 -11.22 36.43
C ALA A 47 37.58 -10.20 37.24
N GLY A 48 38.17 -9.58 38.27
CA GLY A 48 37.57 -8.44 38.99
C GLY A 48 37.36 -7.21 38.12
N PHE A 49 38.27 -6.93 37.18
CA PHE A 49 38.14 -5.84 36.21
C PHE A 49 37.10 -6.13 35.11
N ILE A 50 36.98 -7.38 34.65
CA ILE A 50 36.00 -7.79 33.62
C ILE A 50 34.58 -7.89 34.22
N VAL A 51 34.45 -8.28 35.49
CA VAL A 51 33.17 -8.19 36.23
C VAL A 51 32.84 -6.73 36.58
N GLY A 52 33.84 -5.88 36.83
CA GLY A 52 33.68 -4.44 37.05
C GLY A 52 33.33 -3.61 35.80
N CYS A 53 33.81 -4.00 34.61
CA CYS A 53 33.55 -3.28 33.35
C CYS A 53 32.16 -3.55 32.73
N ASN A 54 31.45 -4.60 33.16
CA ASN A 54 30.06 -4.84 32.74
C ASN A 54 29.03 -4.10 33.62
N LEU A 55 29.46 -3.40 34.68
CA LEU A 55 28.55 -2.70 35.60
C LEU A 55 28.13 -1.29 35.16
N PHE A 56 28.65 -0.79 34.04
CA PHE A 56 28.23 0.50 33.48
C PHE A 56 27.73 0.33 32.05
N LYS A 57 26.63 -0.42 31.87
CA LYS A 57 25.84 -0.22 30.66
C LYS A 57 25.33 1.23 30.69
N PRO A 58 25.68 2.07 29.69
CA PRO A 58 25.18 3.43 29.65
C PRO A 58 23.65 3.41 29.61
N VAL A 59 23.03 4.29 30.38
CA VAL A 59 21.58 4.51 30.36
C VAL A 59 21.19 4.85 28.93
N SER A 60 20.38 3.99 28.31
CA SER A 60 19.83 4.21 26.98
C SER A 60 18.35 4.57 27.11
N LEU A 61 17.99 5.76 26.67
CA LEU A 61 16.62 6.28 26.65
C LEU A 61 16.39 6.93 25.29
N GLY A 62 15.24 6.65 24.68
CA GLY A 62 14.87 7.27 23.42
C GLY A 62 13.40 7.06 23.06
N ILE A 63 12.88 7.87 22.15
CA ILE A 63 11.54 7.77 21.58
C ILE A 63 11.59 6.69 20.50
N ALA A 64 11.01 5.52 20.79
CA ALA A 64 10.91 4.42 19.84
C ALA A 64 10.00 4.80 18.66
N TYR A 65 8.80 5.29 18.95
CA TYR A 65 7.81 5.69 17.94
C TYR A 65 6.84 6.73 18.50
N ILE A 66 6.16 7.41 17.58
CA ILE A 66 5.01 8.28 17.86
C ILE A 66 3.88 7.80 16.96
N ASN A 67 2.73 7.49 17.54
CA ASN A 67 1.52 7.14 16.81
C ASN A 67 0.47 8.24 17.02
N ALA A 68 0.03 8.85 15.93
CA ALA A 68 -0.96 9.91 15.93
C ALA A 68 -1.88 9.74 14.71
N PRO A 69 -3.14 10.20 14.76
CA PRO A 69 -3.94 10.37 13.56
C PRO A 69 -3.21 11.31 12.59
N ILE A 70 -3.16 10.95 11.32
CA ILE A 70 -2.62 11.82 10.25
C ILE A 70 -3.54 13.02 9.98
N GLN A 71 -4.80 12.92 10.40
CA GLN A 71 -5.83 13.94 10.21
C GLN A 71 -6.78 13.97 11.41
N VAL A 72 -7.20 15.18 11.78
CA VAL A 72 -8.23 15.43 12.80
C VAL A 72 -9.10 16.60 12.38
N SER A 73 -10.34 16.63 12.85
CA SER A 73 -11.21 17.80 12.71
C SER A 73 -10.82 18.90 13.70
N VAL A 74 -11.12 20.15 13.34
CA VAL A 74 -11.02 21.31 14.22
C VAL A 74 -11.71 21.01 15.55
N GLY A 75 -10.99 21.17 16.66
CA GLY A 75 -11.51 20.90 18.01
C GLY A 75 -11.70 19.42 18.37
N GLN A 76 -11.39 18.47 17.49
CA GLN A 76 -11.49 17.03 17.80
C GLN A 76 -10.50 16.63 18.89
N GLN A 77 -10.97 15.83 19.85
CA GLN A 77 -10.10 15.14 20.80
C GLN A 77 -9.53 13.85 20.19
N PHE A 78 -8.24 13.60 20.40
CA PHE A 78 -7.57 12.40 19.92
C PHE A 78 -6.45 11.98 20.88
N VAL A 79 -5.95 10.76 20.66
CA VAL A 79 -4.85 10.19 21.44
C VAL A 79 -3.56 10.22 20.62
N LEU A 80 -2.50 10.74 21.23
CA LEU A 80 -1.12 10.63 20.77
C LEU A 80 -0.43 9.56 21.62
N GLU A 81 -0.01 8.45 21.01
CA GLU A 81 0.74 7.41 21.71
C GLU A 81 2.23 7.57 21.48
N VAL A 82 3.00 7.53 22.56
CA VAL A 82 4.47 7.68 22.52
C VAL A 82 5.10 6.44 23.12
N GLY A 83 5.83 5.70 22.28
CA GLY A 83 6.63 4.56 22.72
C GLY A 83 8.01 5.02 23.17
N ILE A 84 8.37 4.79 24.44
CA ILE A 84 9.67 5.11 25.01
C ILE A 84 10.48 3.83 25.19
N ARG A 85 11.61 3.73 24.49
CA ARG A 85 12.60 2.66 24.70
C ARG A 85 13.49 3.06 25.87
N TYR A 86 13.67 2.14 26.81
CA TYR A 86 14.55 2.36 27.96
C TYR A 86 15.40 1.14 28.24
N SER A 87 16.63 1.38 28.70
CA SER A 87 17.54 0.41 29.29
C SER A 87 18.33 1.10 30.40
N THR A 88 17.94 0.85 31.64
CA THR A 88 18.49 1.50 32.84
C THR A 88 18.80 0.47 33.92
N VAL A 89 19.95 0.62 34.59
CA VAL A 89 20.35 -0.25 35.72
C VAL A 89 19.68 0.20 37.02
N ALA A 90 19.56 1.52 37.21
CA ALA A 90 18.82 2.13 38.30
C ALA A 90 17.56 2.84 37.77
N SER A 91 16.59 3.10 38.65
CA SER A 91 15.39 3.86 38.30
C SER A 91 15.77 5.24 37.78
N ALA A 92 15.29 5.59 36.59
CA ALA A 92 15.50 6.89 35.96
C ALA A 92 14.15 7.61 35.82
N GLU A 93 14.08 8.83 36.34
CA GLU A 93 12.90 9.69 36.15
C GLU A 93 12.98 10.36 34.79
N VAL A 94 11.95 10.15 33.98
CA VAL A 94 11.87 10.60 32.60
C VAL A 94 10.60 11.42 32.44
N LEU A 95 10.73 12.60 31.84
CA LEU A 95 9.65 13.53 31.56
C LEU A 95 9.46 13.59 30.05
N ILE A 96 8.22 13.42 29.61
CA ILE A 96 7.81 13.55 28.22
C ILE A 96 6.93 14.80 28.14
N GLN A 97 7.24 15.67 27.19
CA GLN A 97 6.45 16.88 26.93
C GLN A 97 6.05 16.93 25.46
N VAL A 98 4.80 17.32 25.20
CA VAL A 98 4.25 17.47 23.85
C VAL A 98 3.96 18.95 23.63
N TYR A 99 4.65 19.56 22.66
CA TYR A 99 4.47 20.96 22.27
C TYR A 99 3.82 21.05 20.90
N GLU A 100 3.05 22.12 20.67
CA GLU A 100 2.79 22.58 19.30
C GLU A 100 4.06 23.29 18.80
N HIS A 101 4.77 22.76 17.82
CA HIS A 101 6.01 23.31 17.24
C HIS A 101 6.83 24.25 18.17
N ALA A 102 6.84 25.55 17.88
CA ALA A 102 7.48 26.63 18.67
C ALA A 102 6.46 27.40 19.56
N GLY A 103 5.33 26.77 19.81
CA GLY A 103 4.18 27.27 20.55
C GLY A 103 4.03 26.59 21.92
N PRO A 104 2.79 26.49 22.45
CA PRO A 104 2.55 26.09 23.83
C PRO A 104 2.80 24.61 24.11
N LEU A 105 3.09 24.30 25.39
CA LEU A 105 3.03 22.95 25.94
C LEU A 105 1.57 22.49 25.95
N LEU A 106 1.29 21.35 25.33
CA LEU A 106 -0.05 20.78 25.22
C LEU A 106 -0.32 19.71 26.27
N ALA A 107 0.68 18.85 26.54
CA ALA A 107 0.57 17.78 27.52
C ALA A 107 1.96 17.37 28.04
N GLN A 108 2.01 16.79 29.24
CA GLN A 108 3.24 16.23 29.79
C GLN A 108 2.95 15.08 30.76
N GLU A 109 3.91 14.16 30.88
CA GLU A 109 3.88 13.06 31.84
C GLU A 109 5.30 12.74 32.31
N ALA A 110 5.48 12.58 33.63
CA ALA A 110 6.73 12.12 34.23
C ALA A 110 6.56 10.69 34.76
N ARG A 111 7.52 9.82 34.47
CA ARG A 111 7.47 8.41 34.87
C ARG A 111 8.86 7.88 35.22
N LEU A 112 8.90 6.95 36.18
CA LEU A 112 10.10 6.21 36.53
C LEU A 112 10.24 4.97 35.64
N PHE A 113 11.42 4.79 35.05
CA PHE A 113 11.78 3.60 34.29
C PHE A 113 12.92 2.84 34.95
N GLN A 114 12.78 1.52 35.03
CA GLN A 114 13.81 0.61 35.55
C GLN A 114 13.85 -0.66 34.69
N GLY A 115 15.05 -1.16 34.41
CA GLY A 115 15.24 -2.37 33.60
C GLY A 115 15.33 -2.04 32.11
N THR A 116 14.92 -2.96 31.24
CA THR A 116 14.96 -2.78 29.78
C THR A 116 13.61 -3.10 29.16
N GLY A 117 13.11 -2.23 28.29
CA GLY A 117 11.83 -2.44 27.63
C GLY A 117 11.38 -1.27 26.76
N VAL A 118 10.12 -1.32 26.36
CA VAL A 118 9.41 -0.21 25.72
C VAL A 118 8.14 0.05 26.51
N ALA A 119 7.94 1.29 26.95
CA ALA A 119 6.71 1.73 27.60
C ALA A 119 5.90 2.60 26.66
N VAL A 120 4.57 2.48 26.71
CA VAL A 120 3.66 3.29 25.90
C VAL A 120 2.95 4.27 26.82
N LEU A 121 3.01 5.54 26.45
CA LEU A 121 2.30 6.64 27.13
C LEU A 121 1.26 7.22 26.18
N GLN A 122 0.10 7.60 26.70
CA GLN A 122 -1.01 8.11 25.91
C GLN A 122 -1.32 9.55 26.35
N PHE A 123 -1.26 10.47 25.40
CA PHE A 123 -1.57 11.89 25.61
C PHE A 123 -2.88 12.22 24.90
N TYR A 124 -3.85 12.72 25.64
CA TYR A 124 -5.13 13.18 25.09
C TYR A 124 -5.02 14.64 24.70
N LEU A 125 -5.12 14.93 23.40
CA LEU A 125 -4.94 16.26 22.84
C LEU A 125 -6.24 16.73 22.19
N THR A 126 -6.44 18.05 22.14
CA THR A 126 -7.54 18.68 21.40
C THR A 126 -6.96 19.43 20.21
N ALA A 127 -7.47 19.14 19.01
CA ALA A 127 -7.06 19.81 17.79
C ALA A 127 -7.36 21.31 17.84
N PRO A 128 -6.54 22.15 17.20
CA PRO A 128 -6.73 23.60 17.17
C PRO A 128 -8.04 24.01 16.50
N SER A 129 -8.48 25.24 16.78
CA SER A 129 -9.75 25.81 16.31
C SER A 129 -9.75 26.22 14.83
N THR A 130 -8.63 26.07 14.13
CA THR A 130 -8.44 26.52 12.75
C THR A 130 -7.83 25.42 11.90
N VAL A 131 -8.22 25.37 10.62
CA VAL A 131 -7.64 24.47 9.61
C VAL A 131 -6.17 24.80 9.39
N ARG A 132 -5.28 23.81 9.53
CA ARG A 132 -3.83 23.93 9.31
C ARG A 132 -3.12 22.59 9.37
N TYR A 133 -1.94 22.51 8.78
CA TYR A 133 -0.96 21.50 9.18
C TYR A 133 -0.43 21.84 10.57
N TRP A 134 -0.68 20.95 11.52
CA TRP A 134 -0.33 21.13 12.92
C TRP A 134 0.81 20.19 13.29
N GLN A 135 1.99 20.76 13.51
CA GLN A 135 3.17 20.02 13.91
C GLN A 135 3.26 19.91 15.42
N LEU A 136 3.36 18.68 15.92
CA LEU A 136 3.59 18.35 17.32
C LEU A 136 5.04 17.92 17.51
N ASN A 137 5.70 18.48 18.51
CA ASN A 137 7.04 18.09 18.94
C ASN A 137 6.95 17.34 20.27
N VAL A 138 7.46 16.11 20.30
CA VAL A 138 7.58 15.30 21.52
C VAL A 138 9.01 15.37 22.01
N HIS A 139 9.20 15.95 23.18
CA HIS A 139 10.48 16.12 23.84
C HIS A 139 10.63 15.07 24.95
N LEU A 140 11.77 14.40 24.97
CA LEU A 140 12.15 13.44 25.99
C LEU A 140 13.22 14.05 26.90
N PHE A 141 12.96 14.08 28.20
CA PHE A 141 13.89 14.56 29.22
C PHE A 141 14.19 13.46 30.22
N ARG A 142 15.39 13.49 30.79
CA ARG A 142 15.76 12.70 31.97
C ARG A 142 16.18 13.62 33.09
N ARG A 143 15.80 13.29 34.32
CA ARG A 143 16.29 14.02 35.50
C ARG A 143 17.72 13.61 35.81
N ASP A 144 18.59 14.59 35.91
CA ASP A 144 19.97 14.39 36.36
C ASP A 144 19.98 14.13 37.87
N VAL A 145 20.63 13.03 38.28
CA VAL A 145 20.60 12.57 39.67
C VAL A 145 21.30 13.57 40.60
N ASN A 146 22.35 14.23 40.12
CA ASN A 146 23.19 15.10 40.93
C ASN A 146 22.63 16.52 41.03
N SER A 147 22.26 17.10 39.89
CA SER A 147 21.78 18.49 39.80
C SER A 147 20.27 18.62 39.97
N GLN A 148 19.53 17.52 39.91
CA GLN A 148 18.06 17.49 39.91
C GLN A 148 17.40 18.22 38.73
N ASN A 149 18.20 18.67 37.75
CA ASN A 149 17.74 19.36 36.55
C ASN A 149 17.28 18.38 35.47
N TRP A 150 16.38 18.82 34.60
CA TRP A 150 15.97 18.07 33.42
C TRP A 150 16.97 18.27 32.29
N ILE A 151 17.46 17.16 31.73
CA ILE A 151 18.32 17.14 30.55
C ILE A 151 17.50 16.60 29.38
N GLN A 152 17.37 17.40 28.32
CA GLN A 152 16.71 16.96 27.08
C GLN A 152 17.60 15.95 26.35
N LEU A 153 17.02 14.81 25.99
CA LEU A 153 17.71 13.72 25.30
C LEU A 153 17.37 13.67 23.81
N GLU A 154 16.09 13.84 23.47
CA GLU A 154 15.61 13.64 22.11
C GLU A 154 14.37 14.51 21.83
N ILE A 155 14.18 14.87 20.57
CA ILE A 155 12.95 15.46 20.04
C ILE A 155 12.55 14.67 18.80
N LYS A 156 11.28 14.30 18.69
CA LYS A 156 10.66 13.82 17.45
C LYS A 156 9.42 14.63 17.12
N SER A 157 9.12 14.74 15.83
CA SER A 157 7.99 15.53 15.34
C SER A 157 7.01 14.67 14.57
N VAL A 158 5.73 15.01 14.67
CA VAL A 158 4.65 14.49 13.82
C VAL A 158 3.83 15.66 13.29
N VAL A 159 3.38 15.56 12.05
CA VAL A 159 2.51 16.56 11.42
C VAL A 159 1.13 15.95 11.26
N ILE A 160 0.11 16.67 11.73
CA ILE A 160 -1.29 16.28 11.65
C ILE A 160 -2.02 17.31 10.78
N ASN A 161 -2.81 16.85 9.82
CA ASN A 161 -3.68 17.73 9.04
C ASN A 161 -4.95 18.05 9.85
N VAL A 162 -5.09 19.30 10.30
CA VAL A 162 -6.30 19.76 10.97
C VAL A 162 -7.23 20.34 9.92
N GLN A 163 -8.37 19.68 9.73
CA GLN A 163 -9.39 20.09 8.77
C GLN A 163 -10.60 20.68 9.48
N SER A 164 -11.44 21.43 8.78
CA SER A 164 -12.72 21.89 9.35
C SER A 164 -13.48 20.70 9.90
N VAL A 165 -14.31 20.89 10.95
CA VAL A 165 -15.26 19.85 11.38
C VAL A 165 -16.03 19.43 10.14
N VAL A 166 -15.66 18.27 9.60
CA VAL A 166 -16.44 17.61 8.58
C VAL A 166 -17.64 17.11 9.38
N GLN A 167 -18.72 17.91 9.42
CA GLN A 167 -20.06 17.32 9.38
C GLN A 167 -19.91 16.17 8.41
N PRO A 168 -20.06 14.88 8.83
CA PRO A 168 -19.73 13.74 7.98
C PRO A 168 -20.30 14.07 6.62
N SER A 169 -19.42 14.30 5.64
CA SER A 169 -19.80 14.93 4.40
C SER A 169 -20.94 14.08 3.89
N GLN A 170 -22.14 14.66 3.85
CA GLN A 170 -23.30 13.90 3.45
C GLN A 170 -23.04 13.53 2.00
N PHE A 171 -22.62 12.28 1.79
CA PHE A 171 -22.36 11.80 0.45
C PHE A 171 -23.70 11.61 -0.24
N TYR A 172 -23.81 12.23 -1.40
CA TYR A 172 -24.94 12.06 -2.27
C TYR A 172 -24.54 11.11 -3.39
N TYR A 173 -25.32 10.06 -3.58
CA TYR A 173 -25.11 9.09 -4.64
C TYR A 173 -26.23 9.18 -5.67
N LEU A 174 -25.85 9.06 -6.94
CA LEU A 174 -26.77 8.94 -8.05
C LEU A 174 -27.20 7.49 -8.22
N PHE A 175 -28.51 7.24 -8.25
CA PHE A 175 -29.09 5.90 -8.30
C PHE A 175 -30.16 5.75 -9.40
N PRO A 176 -30.18 4.63 -10.15
CA PRO A 176 -29.22 3.53 -10.10
C PRO A 176 -27.85 3.93 -10.70
N PRO A 177 -26.74 3.27 -10.28
CA PRO A 177 -25.41 3.59 -10.79
C PRO A 177 -25.20 3.16 -12.25
N VAL A 178 -26.06 2.28 -12.78
CA VAL A 178 -26.06 1.85 -14.18
C VAL A 178 -27.49 1.84 -14.73
N VAL A 179 -27.68 2.36 -15.94
CA VAL A 179 -28.93 2.37 -16.70
C VAL A 179 -28.69 1.78 -18.09
N HIS A 180 -29.56 0.87 -18.53
CA HIS A 180 -29.55 0.31 -19.90
C HIS A 180 -30.76 0.85 -20.67
N LEU A 181 -30.52 1.47 -21.83
CA LEU A 181 -31.55 2.02 -22.72
C LEU A 181 -31.37 1.50 -24.15
N THR A 182 -32.39 1.70 -24.98
CA THR A 182 -32.34 1.53 -26.44
C THR A 182 -32.39 2.88 -27.16
N PRO A 183 -31.93 3.00 -28.42
CA PRO A 183 -31.94 4.26 -29.15
C PRO A 183 -33.34 4.90 -29.21
N GLY A 184 -33.45 6.18 -28.85
CA GLY A 184 -34.71 6.92 -28.77
C GLY A 184 -35.51 6.69 -27.48
N GLU A 185 -35.08 5.78 -26.60
CA GLU A 185 -35.75 5.49 -25.34
C GLU A 185 -35.45 6.57 -24.29
N ARG A 186 -36.49 6.92 -23.50
CA ARG A 186 -36.36 7.72 -22.28
C ARG A 186 -36.46 6.81 -21.06
N SER A 187 -35.63 7.06 -20.05
CA SER A 187 -35.69 6.32 -18.78
C SER A 187 -37.09 6.41 -18.16
N VAL A 188 -37.55 5.29 -17.58
CA VAL A 188 -38.88 5.21 -16.95
C VAL A 188 -38.96 6.08 -15.69
N HIS A 189 -37.84 6.20 -14.99
CA HIS A 189 -37.69 6.99 -13.77
C HIS A 189 -36.53 7.97 -13.93
N PRO A 190 -36.57 9.12 -13.23
CA PRO A 190 -35.43 10.01 -13.14
C PRO A 190 -34.32 9.37 -12.29
N ILE A 191 -33.09 9.85 -12.45
CA ILE A 191 -32.00 9.56 -11.51
C ILE A 191 -32.44 10.00 -10.12
N LYS A 192 -32.42 9.07 -9.18
CA LYS A 192 -32.66 9.33 -7.77
C LYS A 192 -31.36 9.77 -7.11
N ILE A 193 -31.50 10.57 -6.07
CA ILE A 193 -30.39 10.91 -5.20
C ILE A 193 -30.63 10.19 -3.88
N ILE A 194 -29.63 9.43 -3.43
CA ILE A 194 -29.67 8.73 -2.15
C ILE A 194 -28.54 9.23 -1.25
N ASP A 195 -28.77 9.20 0.07
CA ASP A 195 -27.72 9.43 1.06
C ASP A 195 -26.93 8.15 1.35
N ASP A 196 -25.97 8.24 2.27
CA ASP A 196 -25.10 7.14 2.64
C ASP A 196 -25.81 5.95 3.32
N SER A 197 -27.04 6.15 3.83
CA SER A 197 -27.90 5.08 4.33
C SER A 197 -28.72 4.39 3.24
N GLY A 198 -28.62 4.87 2.00
CA GLY A 198 -29.43 4.41 0.86
C GLY A 198 -30.83 5.02 0.82
N ARG A 199 -31.11 6.03 1.65
CA ARG A 199 -32.42 6.70 1.66
C ARG A 199 -32.50 7.70 0.52
N GLU A 200 -33.58 7.66 -0.24
CA GLU A 200 -33.89 8.68 -1.24
C GLU A 200 -34.07 10.05 -0.56
N ILE A 201 -33.35 11.03 -1.07
CA ILE A 201 -33.43 12.42 -0.66
C ILE A 201 -33.92 13.28 -1.84
N ARG A 202 -34.53 14.41 -1.51
CA ARG A 202 -35.08 15.36 -2.47
C ARG A 202 -34.41 16.72 -2.28
N PRO A 203 -33.15 16.87 -2.75
CA PRO A 203 -32.46 18.15 -2.69
C PRO A 203 -33.20 19.20 -3.51
N SER A 204 -33.07 20.44 -3.07
CA SER A 204 -33.66 21.61 -3.72
C SER A 204 -32.89 22.05 -4.96
N ASN A 205 -31.59 21.77 -5.00
CA ASN A 205 -30.71 22.13 -6.11
C ASN A 205 -29.89 20.93 -6.61
N VAL A 206 -30.10 20.58 -7.88
CA VAL A 206 -29.38 19.51 -8.58
C VAL A 206 -29.03 20.00 -9.97
N VAL A 207 -27.76 19.85 -10.35
CA VAL A 207 -27.28 20.13 -11.69
C VAL A 207 -26.64 18.85 -12.23
N PHE A 208 -27.22 18.29 -13.28
CA PHE A 208 -26.66 17.12 -13.97
C PHE A 208 -25.70 17.55 -15.08
N HIS A 209 -24.63 16.78 -15.26
CA HIS A 209 -23.64 16.98 -16.31
C HIS A 209 -23.46 15.71 -17.13
N VAL A 210 -23.46 15.85 -18.45
CA VAL A 210 -23.14 14.78 -19.40
C VAL A 210 -22.35 15.35 -20.56
N TYR A 211 -21.25 14.70 -20.90
CA TYR A 211 -20.38 15.09 -22.01
C TYR A 211 -20.33 13.98 -23.05
N SER A 212 -21.46 13.73 -23.70
CA SER A 212 -21.60 12.67 -24.70
C SER A 212 -22.69 13.02 -25.71
N ASP A 213 -22.53 12.58 -26.96
CA ASP A 213 -23.57 12.58 -27.98
C ASP A 213 -24.44 11.31 -27.94
N LEU A 214 -24.17 10.38 -27.01
CA LEU A 214 -24.90 9.12 -26.84
C LEU A 214 -26.24 9.31 -26.12
N VAL A 215 -26.28 10.21 -25.13
CA VAL A 215 -27.45 10.43 -24.26
C VAL A 215 -27.61 11.92 -23.94
N SER A 216 -28.82 12.29 -23.54
CA SER A 216 -29.11 13.59 -22.90
C SER A 216 -29.78 13.38 -21.55
N ILE A 217 -29.67 14.36 -20.66
CA ILE A 217 -30.36 14.36 -19.37
C ILE A 217 -31.14 15.67 -19.18
N SER A 218 -32.39 15.56 -18.77
CA SER A 218 -33.23 16.71 -18.43
C SER A 218 -32.95 17.22 -17.02
N SER A 219 -33.36 18.45 -16.71
CA SER A 219 -33.15 19.06 -15.39
C SER A 219 -33.87 18.32 -14.24
N ASP A 220 -34.92 17.57 -14.55
CA ASP A 220 -35.64 16.70 -13.60
C ASP A 220 -35.06 15.28 -13.53
N GLY A 221 -33.91 15.02 -14.18
CA GLY A 221 -33.12 13.80 -14.03
C GLY A 221 -33.50 12.65 -14.95
N TYR A 222 -34.37 12.84 -15.95
CA TYR A 222 -34.67 11.79 -16.93
C TYR A 222 -33.61 11.73 -18.02
N ILE A 223 -33.24 10.50 -18.39
CA ILE A 223 -32.21 10.23 -19.38
C ILE A 223 -32.89 9.86 -20.70
N THR A 224 -32.43 10.41 -21.82
CA THR A 224 -32.88 10.02 -23.17
C THR A 224 -31.70 9.54 -23.99
N ALA A 225 -31.78 8.31 -24.51
CA ALA A 225 -30.80 7.74 -25.41
C ALA A 225 -30.95 8.35 -26.82
N LEU A 226 -29.90 8.97 -27.33
CA LEU A 226 -29.92 9.70 -28.60
C LEU A 226 -29.54 8.80 -29.79
N ARG A 227 -28.60 7.88 -29.56
CA ARG A 227 -28.12 6.93 -30.57
C ARG A 227 -27.60 5.66 -29.90
N GLN A 228 -27.41 4.60 -30.67
CA GLN A 228 -26.74 3.38 -30.23
C GLN A 228 -25.25 3.63 -29.93
N GLU A 229 -24.68 2.84 -29.03
CA GLU A 229 -23.23 2.74 -28.84
C GLU A 229 -22.50 2.31 -30.13
N ARG A 230 -21.37 2.96 -30.40
CA ARG A 230 -20.42 2.55 -31.43
C ARG A 230 -19.49 1.46 -30.88
N VAL A 231 -18.81 0.76 -31.77
CA VAL A 231 -17.75 -0.19 -31.41
C VAL A 231 -16.71 0.50 -30.51
N ARG A 232 -16.32 -0.15 -29.39
CA ARG A 232 -15.42 0.38 -28.33
C ARG A 232 -15.96 1.55 -27.53
N GLU A 233 -17.23 1.92 -27.70
CA GLU A 233 -17.91 2.83 -26.79
C GLU A 233 -18.41 2.03 -25.58
N HIS A 234 -18.10 2.52 -24.38
CA HIS A 234 -18.49 1.89 -23.12
C HIS A 234 -19.54 2.76 -22.41
N GLY A 235 -20.56 3.19 -23.13
CA GLY A 235 -21.62 4.05 -22.59
C GLY A 235 -21.21 5.50 -22.30
N ALA A 236 -22.15 6.25 -21.72
CA ALA A 236 -21.96 7.64 -21.29
C ALA A 236 -21.97 7.73 -19.77
N SER A 237 -21.18 8.64 -19.20
CA SER A 237 -21.18 8.94 -17.77
C SER A 237 -21.96 10.22 -17.49
N ILE A 238 -22.86 10.16 -16.52
CA ILE A 238 -23.60 11.30 -16.00
C ILE A 238 -23.11 11.57 -14.57
N THR A 239 -22.65 12.80 -14.32
CA THR A 239 -22.30 13.29 -12.97
C THR A 239 -23.31 14.35 -12.53
N ALA A 240 -23.25 14.74 -11.25
CA ALA A 240 -24.10 15.83 -10.76
C ALA A 240 -23.41 16.66 -9.68
N THR A 241 -23.86 17.89 -9.52
CA THR A 241 -23.65 18.72 -8.33
C THR A 241 -24.97 18.87 -7.59
N ILE A 242 -24.98 18.54 -6.30
CA ILE A 242 -26.16 18.46 -5.44
C ILE A 242 -25.92 19.38 -4.25
N GLU A 243 -26.74 20.42 -4.11
CA GLU A 243 -26.54 21.46 -3.09
C GLU A 243 -25.11 22.05 -3.10
N GLY A 244 -24.53 22.19 -4.29
CA GLY A 244 -23.17 22.71 -4.48
C GLY A 244 -22.03 21.70 -4.26
N GLN A 245 -22.34 20.46 -3.87
CA GLN A 245 -21.36 19.39 -3.68
C GLN A 245 -21.39 18.40 -4.85
N PRO A 246 -20.24 17.91 -5.34
CA PRO A 246 -20.24 16.84 -6.34
C PRO A 246 -20.87 15.56 -5.76
N ALA A 247 -21.64 14.85 -6.58
CA ALA A 247 -22.08 13.50 -6.22
C ALA A 247 -20.88 12.56 -6.08
N ALA A 248 -20.96 11.63 -5.14
CA ALA A 248 -19.90 10.67 -4.83
C ALA A 248 -19.67 9.63 -5.94
N ASN A 249 -20.61 9.46 -6.86
CA ASN A 249 -20.51 8.57 -8.01
C ASN A 249 -21.11 9.21 -9.27
N SER A 250 -20.84 8.57 -10.40
CA SER A 250 -21.53 8.81 -11.66
C SER A 250 -22.57 7.73 -11.95
N VAL A 251 -23.48 8.00 -12.88
CA VAL A 251 -24.36 7.00 -13.50
C VAL A 251 -23.79 6.64 -14.87
N THR A 252 -23.53 5.36 -15.10
CA THR A 252 -23.21 4.86 -16.42
C THR A 252 -24.49 4.54 -17.19
N VAL A 253 -24.63 5.11 -18.38
CA VAL A 253 -25.74 4.83 -19.29
C VAL A 253 -25.23 4.04 -20.48
N ARG A 254 -25.73 2.82 -20.63
CA ARG A 254 -25.46 1.95 -21.77
C ARG A 254 -26.60 2.06 -22.79
N VAL A 255 -26.28 2.22 -24.08
CA VAL A 255 -27.31 2.25 -25.14
C VAL A 255 -27.16 1.07 -26.10
N LEU A 256 -27.97 0.06 -25.86
CA LEU A 256 -27.93 -1.25 -26.50
C LEU A 256 -28.93 -1.33 -27.66
N THR A 257 -28.72 -2.25 -28.62
CA THR A 257 -29.69 -2.51 -29.70
C THR A 257 -30.99 -3.10 -29.19
N THR A 258 -30.90 -3.95 -28.15
CA THR A 258 -32.02 -4.69 -27.60
C THR A 258 -32.32 -4.22 -26.18
N ARG A 259 -33.61 -4.08 -25.87
CA ARG A 259 -34.04 -3.83 -24.50
C ARG A 259 -33.96 -5.12 -23.71
N TYR A 260 -33.12 -5.12 -22.68
CA TYR A 260 -33.07 -6.20 -21.71
C TYR A 260 -33.67 -5.74 -20.39
N ASP A 261 -34.71 -6.44 -19.93
CA ASP A 261 -35.38 -6.14 -18.66
C ASP A 261 -34.79 -7.04 -17.56
N PHE A 262 -33.90 -6.46 -16.75
CA PHE A 262 -33.25 -7.16 -15.64
C PHE A 262 -33.68 -6.54 -14.32
N ALA A 263 -34.06 -7.40 -13.37
CA ALA A 263 -34.12 -6.99 -11.97
C ALA A 263 -32.69 -6.86 -11.42
N PHE A 264 -32.40 -5.77 -10.72
CA PHE A 264 -31.13 -5.55 -10.06
C PHE A 264 -31.27 -5.61 -8.54
N GLY A 265 -30.28 -6.22 -7.88
CA GLY A 265 -30.07 -6.16 -6.44
C GLY A 265 -29.09 -5.04 -6.07
N TRP A 266 -29.26 -4.52 -4.86
CA TRP A 266 -28.39 -3.50 -4.25
C TRP A 266 -28.07 -3.93 -2.82
N ILE A 267 -26.78 -4.18 -2.54
CA ILE A 267 -26.31 -4.55 -1.20
C ILE A 267 -25.20 -3.58 -0.81
N THR A 268 -25.31 -2.99 0.37
CA THR A 268 -24.32 -2.06 0.92
C THR A 268 -23.61 -2.65 2.13
N THR A 269 -22.33 -2.33 2.26
CA THR A 269 -21.53 -2.47 3.47
C THR A 269 -21.08 -1.09 3.95
N GLU A 270 -20.16 -1.02 4.91
CA GLU A 270 -19.63 0.25 5.42
C GLU A 270 -18.97 1.05 4.29
N HIS A 271 -18.01 0.46 3.58
CA HIS A 271 -17.19 1.14 2.57
C HIS A 271 -17.48 0.75 1.13
N THR A 272 -18.27 -0.30 0.89
CA THR A 272 -18.57 -0.79 -0.48
C THR A 272 -20.06 -1.01 -0.74
N ALA A 273 -20.45 -0.97 -2.01
CA ALA A 273 -21.75 -1.44 -2.45
C ALA A 273 -21.64 -2.36 -3.67
N LEU A 274 -22.61 -3.24 -3.85
CA LEU A 274 -22.74 -4.09 -5.04
C LEU A 274 -24.10 -3.85 -5.70
N TYR A 275 -24.08 -3.42 -6.96
CA TYR A 275 -25.23 -3.32 -7.85
C TYR A 275 -25.13 -4.40 -8.94
N TYR A 276 -26.02 -5.38 -8.91
CA TYR A 276 -25.91 -6.59 -9.73
C TYR A 276 -27.25 -7.07 -10.30
N PRO A 277 -27.31 -7.68 -11.49
CA PRO A 277 -28.53 -8.29 -11.99
C PRO A 277 -28.84 -9.54 -11.15
N VAL A 278 -30.08 -9.72 -10.71
CA VAL A 278 -30.48 -10.89 -9.91
C VAL A 278 -30.46 -12.17 -10.75
N ARG A 279 -30.81 -12.06 -12.04
CA ARG A 279 -30.76 -13.15 -13.02
C ARG A 279 -30.27 -12.67 -14.37
N VAL A 280 -29.50 -13.52 -15.06
CA VAL A 280 -29.04 -13.27 -16.44
C VAL A 280 -29.25 -14.53 -17.26
N LYS A 281 -30.01 -14.46 -18.36
CA LYS A 281 -30.33 -15.62 -19.21
C LYS A 281 -30.80 -16.88 -18.44
N GLY A 282 -31.54 -16.69 -17.35
CA GLY A 282 -32.03 -17.76 -16.47
C GLY A 282 -31.07 -18.18 -15.34
N GLU A 283 -29.79 -17.83 -15.42
CA GLU A 283 -28.79 -18.06 -14.36
C GLU A 283 -29.12 -17.21 -13.12
N ASN A 284 -29.08 -17.81 -11.93
CA ASN A 284 -29.38 -17.13 -10.66
C ASN A 284 -28.12 -16.48 -10.09
N ILE A 285 -27.85 -15.24 -10.49
CA ILE A 285 -26.66 -14.49 -10.09
C ILE A 285 -26.62 -14.22 -8.59
N GLU A 286 -27.77 -13.95 -7.97
CA GLU A 286 -27.88 -13.75 -6.52
C GLU A 286 -27.36 -14.95 -5.72
N SER A 287 -27.55 -16.18 -6.23
CA SER A 287 -26.99 -17.37 -5.58
C SER A 287 -25.47 -17.37 -5.54
N TYR A 288 -24.80 -16.85 -6.57
CA TYR A 288 -23.34 -16.69 -6.58
C TYR A 288 -22.91 -15.58 -5.62
N VAL A 289 -23.62 -14.44 -5.60
CA VAL A 289 -23.36 -13.33 -4.67
C VAL A 289 -23.37 -13.81 -3.23
N MET A 290 -24.37 -14.61 -2.85
CA MET A 290 -24.49 -15.16 -1.50
C MET A 290 -23.49 -16.29 -1.25
N LYS A 291 -23.31 -17.20 -2.20
CA LYS A 291 -22.39 -18.34 -2.08
C LYS A 291 -20.95 -17.88 -1.83
N PHE A 292 -20.50 -16.85 -2.53
CA PHE A 292 -19.15 -16.33 -2.46
C PHE A 292 -18.99 -15.13 -1.52
N GLU A 293 -20.02 -14.82 -0.72
CA GLU A 293 -20.02 -13.71 0.25
C GLU A 293 -19.58 -12.36 -0.36
N ILE A 294 -19.85 -12.11 -1.65
CA ILE A 294 -19.19 -11.03 -2.43
C ILE A 294 -19.20 -9.66 -1.72
N PRO A 295 -20.32 -9.15 -1.19
CA PRO A 295 -20.33 -7.85 -0.50
C PRO A 295 -19.37 -7.80 0.69
N ARG A 296 -19.30 -8.89 1.47
CA ARG A 296 -18.41 -8.99 2.63
C ARG A 296 -16.95 -9.07 2.20
N ILE A 297 -16.63 -9.76 1.11
CA ILE A 297 -15.23 -9.86 0.64
C ILE A 297 -14.77 -8.52 0.02
N ASN A 298 -15.66 -7.81 -0.68
CA ASN A 298 -15.38 -6.45 -1.17
C ASN A 298 -15.07 -5.48 -0.02
N GLU A 299 -15.81 -5.55 1.09
CA GLU A 299 -15.54 -4.78 2.31
C GLU A 299 -14.16 -5.08 2.92
N LEU A 300 -13.80 -6.37 3.01
CA LEU A 300 -12.47 -6.79 3.45
C LEU A 300 -11.38 -6.28 2.50
N ALA A 301 -11.63 -6.35 1.19
CA ALA A 301 -10.69 -5.88 0.18
C ALA A 301 -10.41 -4.39 0.30
N TYR A 302 -11.46 -3.57 0.46
CA TYR A 302 -11.32 -2.14 0.74
C TYR A 302 -10.45 -1.89 1.98
N THR A 303 -10.77 -2.57 3.09
CA THR A 303 -10.03 -2.41 4.35
C THR A 303 -8.55 -2.77 4.19
N VAL A 304 -8.25 -3.85 3.48
CA VAL A 304 -6.88 -4.30 3.24
C VAL A 304 -6.14 -3.29 2.36
N GLN A 305 -6.70 -2.86 1.23
CA GLN A 305 -6.04 -1.87 0.36
C GLN A 305 -5.79 -0.55 1.08
N HIS A 306 -6.79 -0.06 1.82
CA HIS A 306 -6.64 1.10 2.68
C HIS A 306 -5.52 0.91 3.71
N SER A 307 -5.38 -0.26 4.32
CA SER A 307 -4.29 -0.52 5.27
C SER A 307 -2.89 -0.51 4.63
N ILE A 308 -2.79 -0.94 3.36
CA ILE A 308 -1.54 -1.05 2.60
C ILE A 308 -1.06 0.32 2.12
N ILE A 309 -1.95 1.15 1.56
CA ILE A 309 -1.56 2.43 0.90
C ILE A 309 -1.99 3.68 1.67
N ARG A 310 -2.94 3.57 2.61
CA ARG A 310 -3.46 4.67 3.44
C ARG A 310 -4.13 5.82 2.67
N THR A 311 -4.40 5.63 1.37
CA THR A 311 -5.26 6.54 0.59
C THR A 311 -6.72 6.30 0.94
N ILE A 312 -7.53 7.36 0.95
CA ILE A 312 -8.97 7.28 1.10
C ILE A 312 -9.59 7.72 -0.24
N PRO A 313 -10.05 6.79 -1.09
CA PRO A 313 -10.56 7.14 -2.41
C PRO A 313 -11.91 7.86 -2.32
N TYR A 314 -12.15 8.83 -3.22
CA TYR A 314 -13.38 9.63 -3.29
C TYR A 314 -13.79 10.27 -1.95
N ASP A 315 -12.82 10.82 -1.22
CA ASP A 315 -12.99 11.44 0.10
C ASP A 315 -13.62 10.54 1.17
N GLY A 316 -13.65 9.22 0.94
CA GLY A 316 -14.23 8.23 1.84
C GLY A 316 -15.65 7.84 1.48
N ALA A 317 -16.16 8.27 0.33
CA ALA A 317 -17.41 7.78 -0.19
C ALA A 317 -17.35 6.27 -0.47
N ARG A 318 -18.52 5.63 -0.38
CA ARG A 318 -18.69 4.21 -0.67
C ARG A 318 -18.26 3.88 -2.10
N GLN A 319 -17.44 2.85 -2.23
CA GLN A 319 -16.98 2.33 -3.52
C GLN A 319 -18.04 1.39 -4.10
N ILE A 320 -18.65 1.77 -5.23
CA ILE A 320 -19.75 1.02 -5.83
C ILE A 320 -19.21 0.06 -6.88
N PHE A 321 -19.36 -1.24 -6.69
CA PHE A 321 -19.18 -2.24 -7.75
C PHE A 321 -20.49 -2.38 -8.51
N ALA A 322 -20.49 -2.11 -9.80
CA ALA A 322 -21.69 -2.20 -10.63
C ALA A 322 -21.46 -3.10 -11.85
N ILE A 323 -22.39 -4.02 -12.07
CA ILE A 323 -22.39 -4.85 -13.27
C ILE A 323 -23.18 -4.14 -14.35
N GLU A 324 -22.61 -4.11 -15.55
CA GLU A 324 -23.21 -3.50 -16.71
C GLU A 324 -23.16 -4.42 -17.92
N PHE A 325 -24.13 -4.25 -18.82
CA PHE A 325 -24.22 -5.02 -20.06
C PHE A 325 -23.74 -4.23 -21.26
N GLY A 326 -23.03 -4.92 -22.15
CA GLY A 326 -22.75 -4.49 -23.51
C GLY A 326 -23.15 -5.57 -24.53
N GLU A 327 -23.22 -5.20 -25.80
CA GLU A 327 -23.48 -6.12 -26.91
C GLU A 327 -22.20 -6.22 -27.76
N GLY A 328 -21.42 -7.28 -27.54
CA GLY A 328 -20.12 -7.48 -28.16
C GLY A 328 -18.96 -7.37 -27.16
N ASP A 329 -17.86 -8.07 -27.47
CA ASP A 329 -16.69 -8.12 -26.60
C ASP A 329 -15.98 -6.75 -26.55
N GLU A 330 -15.92 -6.02 -27.68
CA GLU A 330 -15.32 -4.69 -27.71
C GLU A 330 -16.17 -3.61 -27.00
N ASN A 331 -17.44 -3.87 -26.70
CA ASN A 331 -18.33 -2.94 -26.01
C ASN A 331 -18.48 -3.25 -24.52
N SER A 332 -18.02 -4.41 -24.06
CA SER A 332 -18.19 -4.86 -22.68
C SER A 332 -16.84 -4.78 -21.96
N PRO A 333 -16.57 -3.70 -21.22
CA PRO A 333 -15.25 -3.52 -20.65
C PRO A 333 -14.96 -4.59 -19.60
N CYS A 334 -13.74 -5.13 -19.63
CA CYS A 334 -13.32 -6.11 -18.64
C CYS A 334 -12.73 -5.44 -17.40
N GLY A 335 -13.59 -4.76 -16.65
CA GLY A 335 -13.17 -3.89 -15.55
C GLY A 335 -12.93 -2.45 -16.03
N LEU A 336 -13.49 -1.48 -15.30
CA LEU A 336 -13.07 -0.09 -15.34
C LEU A 336 -13.17 0.46 -13.92
N ALA A 337 -12.07 1.04 -13.45
CA ALA A 337 -12.01 1.82 -12.24
C ALA A 337 -12.91 3.07 -12.31
N GLY A 338 -13.24 3.62 -11.15
CA GLY A 338 -14.24 4.67 -11.04
C GLY A 338 -15.13 4.49 -9.81
N ASN A 339 -16.07 5.42 -9.65
CA ASN A 339 -17.24 5.19 -8.82
C ASN A 339 -18.51 5.39 -9.69
N PRO A 340 -19.10 4.31 -10.24
CA PRO A 340 -18.84 2.90 -9.90
C PRO A 340 -17.57 2.29 -10.54
N ILE A 341 -17.03 1.27 -9.89
CA ILE A 341 -16.19 0.22 -10.49
C ILE A 341 -17.08 -0.64 -11.38
N ARG A 342 -16.75 -0.72 -12.67
CA ARG A 342 -17.64 -1.28 -13.69
C ARG A 342 -17.19 -2.68 -14.09
N LEU A 343 -18.06 -3.66 -13.89
CA LEU A 343 -17.82 -5.06 -14.20
C LEU A 343 -18.68 -5.45 -15.41
N GLY A 344 -18.10 -5.38 -16.60
CA GLY A 344 -18.83 -5.57 -17.85
C GLY A 344 -19.24 -7.01 -18.13
N TRP A 345 -20.39 -7.17 -18.77
CA TRP A 345 -20.93 -8.44 -19.25
C TRP A 345 -21.43 -8.28 -20.69
N ASN A 346 -20.81 -8.98 -21.64
CA ASN A 346 -21.32 -9.07 -23.01
C ASN A 346 -22.55 -9.98 -23.02
N ILE A 347 -23.74 -9.38 -23.04
CA ILE A 347 -25.00 -10.12 -22.95
C ILE A 347 -25.30 -10.93 -24.21
N THR A 348 -24.69 -10.60 -25.34
CA THR A 348 -24.82 -11.38 -26.59
C THR A 348 -23.77 -12.48 -26.73
N GLY A 349 -22.71 -12.42 -25.92
CA GLY A 349 -21.63 -13.39 -25.93
C GLY A 349 -22.01 -14.74 -25.33
N GLY A 350 -21.05 -15.66 -25.38
CA GLY A 350 -21.12 -16.92 -24.66
C GLY A 350 -21.07 -16.71 -23.15
N GLU A 351 -21.17 -17.80 -22.38
CA GLU A 351 -20.97 -17.76 -20.92
C GLU A 351 -19.63 -17.14 -20.52
N TRP A 352 -18.65 -17.12 -21.43
CA TRP A 352 -17.28 -16.66 -21.24
C TRP A 352 -17.08 -15.14 -21.28
N SER A 353 -18.06 -14.38 -21.77
CA SER A 353 -17.86 -12.95 -22.07
C SER A 353 -18.35 -12.04 -20.94
N ASN A 354 -17.85 -12.20 -19.72
CA ASN A 354 -18.07 -11.22 -18.65
C ASN A 354 -16.94 -11.21 -17.62
N CYS A 355 -16.79 -10.07 -16.94
CA CYS A 355 -15.76 -9.85 -15.93
C CYS A 355 -16.29 -9.80 -14.50
N PHE A 356 -17.50 -10.35 -14.30
CA PHE A 356 -18.10 -10.56 -12.99
C PHE A 356 -17.84 -12.00 -12.49
N LEU A 357 -18.08 -13.01 -13.32
CA LEU A 357 -17.91 -14.43 -13.01
C LEU A 357 -16.93 -15.11 -13.99
N VAL A 358 -15.85 -15.69 -13.46
CA VAL A 358 -14.93 -16.52 -14.24
C VAL A 358 -15.57 -17.85 -14.63
N PRO A 359 -15.52 -18.22 -15.92
CA PRO A 359 -16.15 -19.43 -16.46
C PRO A 359 -15.31 -20.71 -16.36
N PHE A 360 -13.99 -20.62 -16.15
CA PHE A 360 -13.08 -21.79 -16.11
C PHE A 360 -13.01 -22.48 -14.73
N LEU A 361 -13.86 -22.07 -13.79
CA LEU A 361 -14.08 -22.74 -12.52
C LEU A 361 -15.52 -23.26 -12.51
N PRO A 362 -15.78 -24.58 -12.52
CA PRO A 362 -17.12 -25.11 -12.26
C PRO A 362 -17.33 -25.38 -10.75
N PRO A 363 -18.36 -24.82 -10.11
CA PRO A 363 -19.25 -23.77 -10.59
C PRO A 363 -18.51 -22.43 -10.70
N ARG A 364 -19.00 -21.57 -11.61
CA ARG A 364 -18.42 -20.24 -11.88
C ARG A 364 -18.17 -19.49 -10.58
N SER A 365 -17.03 -18.81 -10.49
CA SER A 365 -16.69 -18.01 -9.32
C SER A 365 -16.50 -16.55 -9.68
N PRO A 366 -16.49 -15.61 -8.72
CA PRO A 366 -16.22 -14.22 -9.02
C PRO A 366 -14.82 -14.02 -9.60
N GLN A 367 -14.67 -13.03 -10.47
CA GLN A 367 -13.38 -12.66 -11.07
C GLN A 367 -12.58 -11.76 -10.12
N TRP A 368 -12.22 -12.30 -8.95
CA TRP A 368 -11.63 -11.54 -7.84
C TRP A 368 -10.45 -10.64 -8.23
N THR A 369 -9.62 -11.09 -9.16
CA THR A 369 -8.45 -10.32 -9.59
C THR A 369 -8.84 -9.07 -10.36
N VAL A 370 -9.91 -9.08 -11.16
CA VAL A 370 -10.46 -7.85 -11.77
C VAL A 370 -11.05 -6.94 -10.72
N PHE A 371 -11.86 -7.46 -9.78
CA PHE A 371 -12.51 -6.63 -8.76
C PHE A 371 -11.50 -5.81 -7.97
N TYR A 372 -10.43 -6.46 -7.53
CA TYR A 372 -9.45 -5.81 -6.65
C TYR A 372 -8.34 -5.09 -7.40
N HIS A 373 -8.14 -5.40 -8.68
CA HIS A 373 -7.37 -4.57 -9.59
C HIS A 373 -8.08 -3.23 -9.80
N GLU A 374 -9.37 -3.21 -10.16
CA GLU A 374 -10.10 -1.95 -10.37
C GLU A 374 -10.28 -1.15 -9.07
N LEU A 375 -10.46 -1.83 -7.93
CA LEU A 375 -10.40 -1.15 -6.63
C LEU A 375 -9.00 -0.57 -6.39
N GLY A 376 -7.95 -1.29 -6.80
CA GLY A 376 -6.56 -0.85 -6.72
C GLY A 376 -6.33 0.46 -7.43
N HIS A 377 -6.87 0.62 -8.64
CA HIS A 377 -6.87 1.89 -9.37
C HIS A 377 -7.50 3.03 -8.58
N ASN A 378 -8.64 2.81 -7.93
CA ASN A 378 -9.25 3.86 -7.10
C ASN A 378 -8.31 4.31 -5.96
N PHE A 379 -7.57 3.39 -5.34
CA PHE A 379 -6.62 3.74 -4.28
C PHE A 379 -5.32 4.37 -4.78
N THR A 380 -4.82 3.96 -5.95
CA THR A 380 -3.58 4.48 -6.51
C THR A 380 -3.78 5.83 -7.20
N LEU A 381 -4.85 6.00 -7.98
CA LEU A 381 -5.11 7.24 -8.73
C LEU A 381 -5.54 8.40 -7.83
N GLU A 382 -6.27 8.11 -6.74
CA GLU A 382 -6.62 9.10 -5.70
C GLU A 382 -5.40 9.45 -4.80
N ASN A 383 -4.28 8.75 -4.96
CA ASN A 383 -3.05 9.07 -4.24
C ASN A 383 -2.20 10.06 -5.02
N SER A 384 -2.16 11.33 -4.59
CA SER A 384 -1.35 12.37 -5.23
C SER A 384 0.13 12.01 -5.41
N THR A 385 0.77 11.36 -4.44
CA THR A 385 2.18 10.94 -4.56
C THR A 385 2.35 9.89 -5.65
N PHE A 386 1.46 8.90 -5.72
CA PHE A 386 1.45 7.89 -6.78
C PHE A 386 1.23 8.54 -8.15
N SER A 387 0.18 9.36 -8.28
CA SER A 387 -0.18 10.05 -9.52
C SER A 387 0.94 10.99 -9.98
N ASP A 388 1.61 11.69 -9.08
CA ASP A 388 2.76 12.52 -9.45
C ASP A 388 3.98 11.68 -9.86
N MET A 389 4.23 10.54 -9.18
CA MET A 389 5.38 9.66 -9.45
C MET A 389 5.24 8.84 -10.74
N PHE A 390 4.06 8.34 -11.03
CA PHE A 390 3.84 7.41 -12.15
C PHE A 390 2.90 7.95 -13.22
N ASP A 391 1.96 8.82 -12.86
CA ASP A 391 1.00 9.52 -13.72
C ASP A 391 0.23 8.62 -14.71
N TYR A 392 -0.88 9.12 -15.23
CA TYR A 392 -1.70 8.41 -16.22
C TYR A 392 -0.96 8.14 -17.55
N ILE A 393 0.18 8.81 -17.76
CA ILE A 393 0.99 8.75 -18.98
C ILE A 393 1.69 7.38 -19.14
N LEU A 394 2.13 6.76 -18.04
CA LEU A 394 2.77 5.43 -18.07
C LEU A 394 1.80 4.38 -17.53
N GLN A 395 0.90 3.91 -18.41
CA GLN A 395 -0.10 2.90 -18.06
C GLN A 395 0.52 1.63 -17.46
N GLU A 396 1.78 1.30 -17.76
CA GLU A 396 2.44 0.12 -17.16
C GLU A 396 2.51 0.14 -15.64
N TYR A 397 2.69 1.31 -15.03
CA TYR A 397 2.75 1.43 -13.58
C TYR A 397 1.35 1.54 -12.98
N GLY A 398 0.43 2.25 -13.65
CA GLY A 398 -0.97 2.29 -13.25
C GLY A 398 -1.57 0.88 -13.19
N GLU A 399 -1.50 0.15 -14.29
CA GLU A 399 -2.05 -1.20 -14.41
C GLU A 399 -1.30 -2.23 -13.54
N GLY A 400 0.03 -2.23 -13.57
CA GLY A 400 0.83 -3.20 -12.82
C GLY A 400 0.71 -3.00 -11.30
N LEU A 401 0.69 -1.76 -10.81
CA LEU A 401 0.60 -1.51 -9.37
C LEU A 401 -0.84 -1.67 -8.85
N ALA A 402 -1.86 -1.43 -9.67
CA ALA A 402 -3.24 -1.81 -9.36
C ALA A 402 -3.39 -3.33 -9.23
N THR A 403 -2.82 -4.10 -10.16
CA THR A 403 -2.76 -5.57 -10.08
C THR A 403 -2.00 -6.05 -8.84
N ALA A 404 -0.83 -5.47 -8.56
CA ALA A 404 -0.03 -5.80 -7.38
C ALA A 404 -0.83 -5.59 -6.08
N LEU A 405 -1.50 -4.44 -5.95
CA LEU A 405 -2.34 -4.14 -4.80
C LEU A 405 -3.53 -5.10 -4.72
N GLY A 406 -4.17 -5.42 -5.84
CA GLY A 406 -5.27 -6.37 -5.93
C GLY A 406 -4.88 -7.79 -5.49
N LEU A 407 -3.75 -8.33 -5.95
CA LEU A 407 -3.31 -9.68 -5.58
C LEU A 407 -2.77 -9.76 -4.14
N MET A 408 -2.09 -8.71 -3.65
CA MET A 408 -1.74 -8.61 -2.22
C MET A 408 -2.99 -8.60 -1.32
N THR A 409 -4.07 -7.97 -1.81
CA THR A 409 -5.36 -7.98 -1.12
C THR A 409 -5.88 -9.40 -0.99
N ILE A 410 -5.86 -10.17 -2.08
CA ILE A 410 -6.26 -11.58 -2.08
C ILE A 410 -5.40 -12.40 -1.12
N GLU A 411 -4.07 -12.27 -1.19
CA GLU A 411 -3.14 -12.97 -0.30
C GLU A 411 -3.45 -12.70 1.18
N THR A 412 -3.68 -11.42 1.53
CA THR A 412 -4.00 -11.01 2.91
C THR A 412 -5.34 -11.58 3.36
N ILE A 413 -6.38 -11.53 2.52
CA ILE A 413 -7.68 -12.14 2.81
C ILE A 413 -7.56 -13.66 3.00
N LEU A 414 -6.75 -14.34 2.19
CA LEU A 414 -6.53 -15.77 2.33
C LEU A 414 -5.83 -16.11 3.65
N ARG A 415 -4.87 -15.29 4.08
CA ARG A 415 -4.11 -15.49 5.32
C ARG A 415 -4.92 -15.18 6.58
N GLU A 416 -5.68 -14.09 6.57
CA GLU A 416 -6.25 -13.48 7.79
C GLU A 416 -7.78 -13.52 7.82
N GLY A 417 -8.41 -13.64 6.65
CA GLY A 417 -9.85 -13.59 6.48
C GLY A 417 -10.57 -14.85 6.97
N ARG A 418 -11.61 -14.64 7.79
CA ARG A 418 -12.59 -15.68 8.13
C ARG A 418 -13.63 -15.83 7.01
N ILE A 419 -13.23 -16.45 5.92
CA ILE A 419 -14.05 -16.64 4.71
C ILE A 419 -14.53 -18.08 4.58
N ASN A 420 -15.64 -18.32 3.88
CA ASN A 420 -16.12 -19.68 3.61
C ASN A 420 -15.24 -20.44 2.60
N ASN A 421 -15.47 -21.75 2.48
CA ASN A 421 -14.63 -22.64 1.65
C ASN A 421 -14.71 -22.34 0.15
N ASP A 422 -15.89 -21.99 -0.38
CA ASP A 422 -16.07 -21.69 -1.81
C ASP A 422 -15.32 -20.40 -2.20
N THR A 423 -15.43 -19.38 -1.35
CA THR A 423 -14.70 -18.11 -1.49
C THR A 423 -13.20 -18.34 -1.41
N ARG A 424 -12.73 -19.09 -0.42
CA ARG A 424 -11.31 -19.45 -0.28
C ARG A 424 -10.78 -20.16 -1.51
N ALA A 425 -11.44 -21.21 -1.96
CA ALA A 425 -11.00 -22.00 -3.10
C ALA A 425 -10.91 -21.17 -4.39
N SER A 426 -11.89 -20.28 -4.62
CA SER A 426 -11.88 -19.40 -5.80
C SER A 426 -10.80 -18.32 -5.73
N LEU A 427 -10.57 -17.71 -4.56
CA LEU A 427 -9.46 -16.77 -4.34
C LEU A 427 -8.10 -17.43 -4.53
N GLU A 428 -7.88 -18.61 -3.93
CA GLU A 428 -6.63 -19.38 -4.04
C GLU A 428 -6.31 -19.73 -5.49
N LEU A 429 -7.30 -20.20 -6.25
CA LEU A 429 -7.06 -20.54 -7.65
C LEU A 429 -6.63 -19.31 -8.45
N LEU A 430 -7.40 -18.22 -8.38
CA LEU A 430 -7.12 -17.02 -9.17
C LEU A 430 -5.79 -16.38 -8.78
N TYR A 431 -5.51 -16.28 -7.48
CA TYR A 431 -4.23 -15.80 -6.97
C TYR A 431 -3.05 -16.62 -7.52
N ASN A 432 -3.10 -17.94 -7.35
CA ASN A 432 -2.02 -18.81 -7.80
C ASN A 432 -1.83 -18.75 -9.31
N ARG A 433 -2.93 -18.78 -10.09
CA ARG A 433 -2.86 -18.68 -11.55
C ARG A 433 -2.21 -17.37 -11.99
N ASP A 434 -2.67 -16.24 -11.47
CA ASP A 434 -2.24 -14.92 -11.94
C ASP A 434 -0.81 -14.61 -11.53
N VAL A 435 -0.43 -14.88 -10.27
CA VAL A 435 0.97 -14.76 -9.81
C VAL A 435 1.91 -15.63 -10.65
N GLN A 436 1.55 -16.89 -10.91
CA GLN A 436 2.39 -17.77 -11.73
C GLN A 436 2.50 -17.30 -13.19
N ASN A 437 1.42 -16.74 -13.75
CA ASN A 437 1.45 -16.17 -15.09
C ASN A 437 2.43 -14.98 -15.17
N PHE A 438 2.37 -14.04 -14.23
CA PHE A 438 3.27 -12.89 -14.20
C PHE A 438 4.74 -13.29 -13.97
N LEU A 439 4.99 -14.21 -13.04
CA LEU A 439 6.34 -14.76 -12.82
C LEU A 439 6.89 -15.44 -14.08
N THR A 440 6.07 -16.22 -14.79
CA THR A 440 6.48 -16.87 -16.05
C THR A 440 6.82 -15.86 -17.14
N LYS A 441 6.03 -14.79 -17.28
CA LYS A 441 6.30 -13.71 -18.24
C LYS A 441 7.60 -12.98 -17.90
N TYR A 442 7.79 -12.63 -16.63
CA TYR A 442 9.03 -12.04 -16.13
C TYR A 442 10.26 -12.93 -16.41
N GLU A 443 10.20 -14.22 -16.08
CA GLU A 443 11.32 -15.14 -16.33
C GLU A 443 11.65 -15.26 -17.82
N ARG A 444 10.63 -15.29 -18.69
CA ARG A 444 10.81 -15.34 -20.13
C ARG A 444 11.50 -14.08 -20.64
N TRP A 445 11.06 -12.93 -20.17
CA TRP A 445 11.65 -11.65 -20.57
C TRP A 445 13.10 -11.52 -20.10
N VAL A 446 13.43 -11.84 -18.84
CA VAL A 446 14.81 -11.84 -18.34
C VAL A 446 15.70 -12.77 -19.19
N LYS A 447 15.22 -13.96 -19.55
CA LYS A 447 15.96 -14.90 -20.42
C LYS A 447 16.15 -14.36 -21.85
N SER A 448 15.24 -13.53 -22.33
CA SER A 448 15.29 -12.97 -23.69
C SER A 448 16.33 -11.86 -23.87
N HIS A 449 16.76 -11.23 -22.76
CA HIS A 449 17.64 -10.05 -22.77
C HIS A 449 17.12 -8.87 -23.61
N ILE A 450 15.80 -8.83 -23.89
CA ILE A 450 15.16 -7.70 -24.58
C ILE A 450 15.10 -6.53 -23.58
N PRO A 451 15.65 -5.35 -23.90
CA PRO A 451 15.54 -4.18 -23.03
C PRO A 451 14.08 -3.81 -22.73
N PHE A 452 13.78 -3.39 -21.49
CA PHE A 452 12.42 -3.04 -21.06
C PHE A 452 11.76 -1.99 -21.97
N SER A 453 12.52 -0.99 -22.42
CA SER A 453 12.05 0.07 -23.32
C SER A 453 11.63 -0.42 -24.72
N ASN A 454 12.03 -1.63 -25.11
CA ASN A 454 11.70 -2.22 -26.41
C ASN A 454 10.45 -3.11 -26.37
N LEU A 455 9.87 -3.34 -25.19
CA LEU A 455 8.64 -4.11 -25.04
C LEU A 455 7.43 -3.26 -25.47
N SER A 456 6.38 -3.92 -25.97
CA SER A 456 5.08 -3.26 -26.14
C SER A 456 4.51 -2.85 -24.78
N GLN A 457 3.57 -1.90 -24.77
CA GLN A 457 2.96 -1.41 -23.54
C GLN A 457 2.32 -2.56 -22.72
N LEU A 458 1.53 -3.42 -23.36
CA LEU A 458 0.91 -4.58 -22.70
C LEU A 458 1.95 -5.51 -22.07
N GLU A 459 3.07 -5.76 -22.75
CA GLU A 459 4.17 -6.54 -22.19
C GLU A 459 4.82 -5.83 -21.00
N ARG A 460 5.00 -4.50 -21.05
CA ARG A 460 5.56 -3.74 -19.92
C ARG A 460 4.69 -3.84 -18.67
N ASN A 461 3.36 -3.77 -18.80
CA ASN A 461 2.42 -3.96 -17.68
C ASN A 461 2.69 -5.30 -16.98
N ASP A 462 2.66 -6.39 -17.76
CA ASP A 462 2.90 -7.75 -17.26
C ASP A 462 4.29 -7.95 -16.61
N ILE A 463 5.30 -7.23 -17.12
CA ILE A 463 6.66 -7.29 -16.57
C ILE A 463 6.78 -6.49 -15.28
N VAL A 464 6.11 -5.35 -15.14
CA VAL A 464 6.03 -4.61 -13.87
C VAL A 464 5.41 -5.50 -12.79
N ASP A 465 4.30 -6.17 -13.11
CA ASP A 465 3.69 -7.18 -12.24
C ASP A 465 4.67 -8.28 -11.85
N GLY A 466 5.32 -8.88 -12.85
CA GLY A 466 6.26 -9.96 -12.64
C GLY A 466 7.49 -9.57 -11.80
N ILE A 467 8.02 -8.35 -11.95
CA ILE A 467 9.08 -7.80 -11.09
C ILE A 467 8.57 -7.70 -9.65
N PHE A 468 7.37 -7.15 -9.45
CA PHE A 468 6.79 -7.00 -8.11
C PHE A 468 6.67 -8.37 -7.42
N PHE A 469 6.02 -9.34 -8.06
CA PHE A 469 5.83 -10.68 -7.45
C PHE A 469 7.11 -11.48 -7.32
N TYR A 470 8.08 -11.30 -8.22
CA TYR A 470 9.40 -11.90 -8.08
C TYR A 470 10.03 -11.47 -6.75
N TRP A 471 10.07 -10.17 -6.47
CA TRP A 471 10.66 -9.67 -5.22
C TRP A 471 9.80 -9.94 -3.99
N ALA A 472 8.47 -9.88 -4.11
CA ALA A 472 7.56 -10.28 -3.04
C ALA A 472 7.80 -11.73 -2.59
N SER A 473 8.13 -12.64 -3.52
CA SER A 473 8.45 -14.03 -3.21
C SER A 473 9.79 -14.23 -2.48
N LYS A 474 10.68 -13.23 -2.48
CA LYS A 474 12.02 -13.30 -1.88
C LYS A 474 12.10 -12.62 -0.52
N VAL A 475 11.24 -11.65 -0.29
CA VAL A 475 11.37 -10.74 0.84
C VAL A 475 10.01 -10.59 1.53
N ASN A 476 9.94 -11.04 2.79
CA ASN A 476 8.77 -10.84 3.64
C ASN A 476 8.44 -9.34 3.75
N ASP A 477 7.15 -9.00 3.83
CA ASP A 477 6.65 -7.62 3.95
C ASP A 477 7.10 -6.68 2.81
N PHE A 478 7.62 -7.23 1.69
CA PHE A 478 8.05 -6.44 0.53
C PHE A 478 6.94 -5.48 0.07
N GLY A 479 5.73 -6.00 -0.16
CA GLY A 479 4.64 -5.18 -0.69
C GLY A 479 4.22 -4.06 0.27
N VAL A 480 4.15 -4.35 1.59
CA VAL A 480 3.83 -3.31 2.59
C VAL A 480 4.90 -2.22 2.59
N ARG A 481 6.20 -2.58 2.52
CA ARG A 481 7.28 -1.60 2.42
C ARG A 481 7.22 -0.82 1.11
N PHE A 482 6.99 -1.49 0.00
CA PHE A 482 6.86 -0.89 -1.33
C PHE A 482 5.78 0.21 -1.33
N PHE A 483 4.58 -0.11 -0.85
CA PHE A 483 3.47 0.86 -0.83
C PHE A 483 3.59 1.92 0.27
N LYS A 484 4.46 1.73 1.29
CA LYS A 484 4.68 2.70 2.38
C LYS A 484 5.11 4.07 1.86
N VAL A 485 5.83 4.13 0.74
CA VAL A 485 6.26 5.41 0.13
C VAL A 485 5.08 6.30 -0.26
N PHE A 486 3.95 5.70 -0.66
CA PHE A 486 2.74 6.44 -1.05
C PHE A 486 1.86 6.84 0.12
N TRP A 487 2.21 6.48 1.36
CA TRP A 487 1.39 6.88 2.50
C TRP A 487 1.31 8.40 2.59
N PRO A 488 0.12 9.01 2.81
CA PRO A 488 -0.06 10.46 2.78
C PRO A 488 0.91 11.25 3.68
N GLN A 489 1.28 10.69 4.85
CA GLN A 489 2.25 11.30 5.76
C GLN A 489 3.67 11.42 5.18
N ASN A 490 4.00 10.65 4.15
CA ASN A 490 5.31 10.63 3.50
C ASN A 490 5.40 11.60 2.31
N ASN A 491 4.29 12.21 1.89
CA ASN A 491 4.22 13.07 0.70
C ASN A 491 5.32 14.14 0.67
N LEU A 492 5.56 14.84 1.79
CA LEU A 492 6.57 15.90 1.85
C LEU A 492 7.99 15.38 1.62
N ALA A 493 8.32 14.19 2.12
CA ALA A 493 9.63 13.57 1.95
C ALA A 493 9.87 13.11 0.51
N VAL A 494 8.80 12.67 -0.17
CA VAL A 494 8.87 12.19 -1.55
C VAL A 494 8.80 13.34 -2.57
N TYR A 495 8.11 14.43 -2.24
CA TYR A 495 7.88 15.57 -3.12
C TYR A 495 9.17 16.29 -3.59
N SER A 496 10.26 16.21 -2.82
CA SER A 496 11.57 16.74 -3.24
C SER A 496 12.21 15.95 -4.38
N ILE A 497 11.86 14.68 -4.53
CA ILE A 497 12.33 13.81 -5.62
C ILE A 497 11.41 13.97 -6.83
N ILE A 498 10.08 13.92 -6.61
CA ILE A 498 9.07 14.08 -7.67
C ILE A 498 9.30 15.34 -8.52
N ARG A 499 9.60 16.49 -7.90
CA ARG A 499 9.82 17.76 -8.63
C ARG A 499 11.00 17.72 -9.61
N LYS A 500 11.87 16.71 -9.50
CA LYS A 500 13.03 16.52 -10.37
C LYS A 500 12.71 15.70 -11.61
N LEU A 501 11.56 15.02 -11.67
CA LEU A 501 11.13 14.26 -12.83
C LEU A 501 11.03 15.18 -14.05
N ARG A 502 11.61 14.73 -15.17
CA ARG A 502 11.61 15.43 -16.46
C ARG A 502 11.05 14.58 -17.60
N ASN A 503 11.10 13.27 -17.50
CA ASN A 503 10.75 12.33 -18.56
C ASN A 503 10.44 10.93 -18.01
N ASP A 504 10.15 9.98 -18.90
CA ASP A 504 9.82 8.60 -18.55
C ASP A 504 11.01 7.83 -17.95
N GLU A 505 12.25 8.12 -18.37
CA GLU A 505 13.46 7.54 -17.77
C GLU A 505 13.55 7.82 -16.26
N ASP A 506 13.21 9.04 -15.84
CA ASP A 506 13.19 9.38 -14.42
C ASP A 506 12.11 8.58 -13.65
N ARG A 507 10.95 8.29 -14.27
CA ARG A 507 9.89 7.46 -13.66
C ARG A 507 10.30 5.99 -13.55
N HIS A 508 10.93 5.44 -14.60
CA HIS A 508 11.54 4.11 -14.56
C HIS A 508 12.62 4.02 -13.47
N THR A 509 13.40 5.09 -13.31
CA THR A 509 14.40 5.23 -12.24
C THR A 509 13.76 5.19 -10.85
N LEU A 510 12.65 5.91 -10.64
CA LEU A 510 11.95 5.87 -9.35
C LEU A 510 11.38 4.49 -9.04
N PHE A 511 10.80 3.79 -10.02
CA PHE A 511 10.33 2.42 -9.82
C PHE A 511 11.49 1.48 -9.41
N ALA A 512 12.62 1.54 -10.13
CA ALA A 512 13.80 0.74 -9.81
C ALA A 512 14.32 1.04 -8.39
N ALA A 513 14.40 2.31 -8.01
CA ALA A 513 14.80 2.74 -6.67
C ALA A 513 13.81 2.29 -5.59
N LEU A 514 12.51 2.32 -5.88
CA LEU A 514 11.45 1.90 -4.97
C LEU A 514 11.50 0.39 -4.70
N VAL A 515 11.64 -0.43 -5.74
CA VAL A 515 11.84 -1.88 -5.60
C VAL A 515 13.11 -2.16 -4.79
N SER A 516 14.22 -1.48 -5.12
CA SER A 516 15.51 -1.60 -4.41
C SER A 516 15.36 -1.29 -2.92
N ALA A 517 14.69 -0.19 -2.57
CA ALA A 517 14.46 0.20 -1.18
C ALA A 517 13.56 -0.81 -0.45
N ALA A 518 12.50 -1.30 -1.10
CA ALA A 518 11.58 -2.27 -0.52
C ALA A 518 12.24 -3.63 -0.22
N VAL A 519 13.22 -4.04 -1.03
CA VAL A 519 14.06 -5.23 -0.74
C VAL A 519 15.27 -4.93 0.14
N ARG A 520 15.54 -3.65 0.44
CA ARG A 520 16.71 -3.15 1.18
C ARG A 520 18.05 -3.55 0.55
N GLN A 521 18.11 -3.50 -0.77
CA GLN A 521 19.29 -3.83 -1.56
C GLN A 521 19.42 -2.85 -2.72
N ASP A 522 20.63 -2.38 -2.99
CA ASP A 522 20.93 -1.65 -4.23
C ASP A 522 20.82 -2.62 -5.43
N LEU A 523 19.77 -2.44 -6.23
CA LEU A 523 19.53 -3.22 -7.46
C LEU A 523 19.85 -2.42 -8.73
N LEU A 524 20.60 -1.31 -8.66
CA LEU A 524 20.90 -0.47 -9.83
C LEU A 524 21.46 -1.29 -11.00
N THR A 525 22.45 -2.14 -10.74
CA THR A 525 23.08 -2.98 -11.77
C THR A 525 22.13 -4.05 -12.31
N VAL A 526 21.23 -4.58 -11.47
CA VAL A 526 20.21 -5.53 -11.93
C VAL A 526 19.25 -4.84 -12.91
N PHE A 527 18.69 -3.69 -12.51
CA PHE A 527 17.77 -2.93 -13.35
C PHE A 527 18.45 -2.45 -14.64
N ARG A 528 19.64 -1.87 -14.55
CA ARG A 528 20.35 -1.33 -15.72
C ARG A 528 20.90 -2.43 -16.64
N ASP A 529 21.63 -3.39 -16.08
CA ASP A 529 22.45 -4.31 -16.87
C ASP A 529 21.73 -5.63 -17.19
N SER A 530 20.87 -6.12 -16.28
CA SER A 530 20.13 -7.38 -16.48
C SER A 530 18.75 -7.16 -17.09
N TYR A 531 18.04 -6.12 -16.65
CA TYR A 531 16.69 -5.82 -17.13
C TYR A 531 16.67 -4.82 -18.28
N GLY A 532 17.77 -4.10 -18.53
CA GLY A 532 17.80 -3.06 -19.56
C GLY A 532 16.81 -1.93 -19.30
N PHE A 533 16.56 -1.59 -18.03
CA PHE A 533 15.78 -0.41 -17.67
C PHE A 533 16.59 0.85 -17.98
N PRO A 534 15.95 1.91 -18.50
CA PRO A 534 16.56 3.23 -18.54
C PRO A 534 16.62 3.78 -17.10
N VAL A 535 17.83 3.87 -16.54
CA VAL A 535 18.03 4.31 -15.15
C VAL A 535 19.06 5.44 -15.09
N ASN A 536 18.59 6.60 -14.62
CA ASN A 536 19.44 7.71 -14.24
C ASN A 536 20.11 7.41 -12.89
N THR A 537 21.42 7.14 -12.91
CA THR A 537 22.17 6.71 -11.71
C THR A 537 22.13 7.71 -10.56
N ASN A 538 22.18 9.02 -10.86
CA ASN A 538 22.18 10.04 -9.80
C ASN A 538 20.81 10.12 -9.12
N LEU A 539 19.74 10.14 -9.92
CA LEU A 539 18.37 10.14 -9.40
C LEU A 539 18.06 8.82 -8.65
N PHE A 540 18.56 7.68 -9.14
CA PHE A 540 18.39 6.39 -8.48
C PHE A 540 18.89 6.42 -7.04
N TYR A 541 20.15 6.85 -6.81
CA TYR A 541 20.72 6.85 -5.47
C TYR A 541 20.04 7.83 -4.54
N GLU A 542 19.62 8.99 -5.05
CA GLU A 542 18.84 9.94 -4.26
C GLU A 542 17.50 9.34 -3.84
N ALA A 543 16.75 8.78 -4.80
CA ALA A 543 15.44 8.17 -4.56
C ALA A 543 15.53 6.95 -3.65
N TYR A 544 16.50 6.05 -3.90
CA TYR A 544 16.73 4.85 -3.11
C TYR A 544 16.95 5.16 -1.64
N ASN A 545 17.84 6.11 -1.33
CA ASN A 545 18.13 6.50 0.05
C ASN A 545 16.92 7.14 0.74
N ALA A 546 16.18 8.01 0.03
CA ALA A 546 14.97 8.60 0.58
C ALA A 546 13.89 7.56 0.87
N PHE A 547 13.63 6.65 -0.08
CA PHE A 547 12.65 5.58 0.08
C PHE A 547 13.06 4.60 1.19
N LEU A 548 14.34 4.24 1.27
CA LEU A 548 14.85 3.36 2.32
C LEU A 548 14.60 3.95 3.72
N ASN A 549 14.88 5.24 3.91
CA ASN A 549 14.64 5.94 5.18
C ASN A 549 13.15 5.97 5.58
N LEU A 550 12.22 5.96 4.62
CA LEU A 550 10.78 5.89 4.90
C LEU A 550 10.34 4.47 5.31
N MET A 551 11.12 3.43 4.95
CA MET A 551 10.81 2.01 5.17
C MET A 551 11.49 1.40 6.40
N GLU A 552 12.34 2.16 7.08
CA GLU A 552 12.77 1.88 8.46
C GLU A 552 11.66 2.20 9.47
#